data_AF-A0AAU8HS28-F1
#
_entry.id   AF-A0AAU8HS28-F1
#
_cell.length_a   1.000
_cell.length_b   1.000
_cell.length_c   1.000
_cell.angle_alpha   90.00
_cell.angle_beta   90.00
_cell.angle_gamma   90.00
#
_symmetry.space_group_name_H-M   'P 1'
#
loop_
_entity.id
_entity.type
_entity.pdbx_description
1 polymer ?
#
loop_
_entity_poly.entity_id
_entity_poly.type
_entity_poly.pdbx_seq_one_letter_code
_entity_poly.pdbx_strand_id
1 'polypeptide(L)'
;MLKKYKTSQKKRTNYIYYPAEGGQIVITPGENGVTEADIELLHSIDDNEVDKQRRYNYRVTTHLDAYKDKENESVDDRNKYLADESLNPESIYIEAEEEGEHQEMLGKLTQAMECLLPQQKELFKKVYMDKRSNTDIAAEEGVTEAAIRKRLKKIHAKLRKNFS
;
A
#
# COMPACT_ATOMS: atom_id res chain seq x y z
N MET A 1 -39.23 -3.70 -8.96
CA MET A 1 -38.36 -4.46 -8.03
C MET A 1 -37.41 -5.31 -8.87
N LEU A 2 -36.10 -5.25 -8.64
CA LEU A 2 -35.09 -5.96 -9.45
C LEU A 2 -35.10 -7.46 -9.13
N LYS A 3 -35.10 -8.33 -10.15
CA LYS A 3 -34.99 -9.78 -9.94
C LYS A 3 -33.58 -10.13 -9.45
N LYS A 4 -33.48 -10.95 -8.40
CA LYS A 4 -32.19 -11.46 -7.89
C LYS A 4 -31.64 -12.63 -8.71
N TYR A 5 -32.53 -13.39 -9.36
CA TYR A 5 -32.20 -14.60 -10.10
C TYR A 5 -32.93 -14.62 -11.44
N LYS A 6 -32.29 -15.26 -12.42
CA LYS A 6 -32.87 -15.52 -13.75
C LYS A 6 -34.06 -16.46 -13.65
N THR A 7 -35.08 -16.22 -14.46
CA THR A 7 -36.22 -17.15 -14.58
C THR A 7 -35.73 -18.44 -15.27
N SER A 8 -36.03 -19.61 -14.70
CA SER A 8 -35.71 -20.91 -15.35
C SER A 8 -36.43 -21.05 -16.69
N GLN A 9 -35.80 -21.65 -17.70
CA GLN A 9 -36.37 -21.87 -19.04
C GLN A 9 -37.76 -22.52 -19.01
N LYS A 10 -37.97 -23.51 -18.12
CA LYS A 10 -39.25 -24.21 -17.96
C LYS A 10 -40.41 -23.30 -17.48
N LYS A 11 -40.10 -22.12 -16.96
CA LYS A 11 -41.06 -21.13 -16.44
C LYS A 11 -41.16 -19.88 -17.33
N ARG A 12 -40.61 -19.92 -18.55
CA ARG A 12 -40.62 -18.79 -19.50
C ARG A 12 -41.80 -18.80 -20.47
N THR A 13 -42.75 -19.71 -20.30
CA THR A 13 -43.97 -19.75 -21.13
C THR A 13 -44.80 -18.48 -20.98
N ASN A 14 -44.81 -17.90 -19.77
CA ASN A 14 -45.47 -16.64 -19.46
C ASN A 14 -44.45 -15.67 -18.84
N TYR A 15 -44.78 -14.38 -18.82
CA TYR A 15 -44.03 -13.38 -18.08
C TYR A 15 -44.87 -12.81 -16.93
N ILE A 16 -44.28 -12.72 -15.73
CA ILE A 16 -44.94 -12.12 -14.57
C ILE A 16 -44.29 -10.77 -14.30
N TYR A 17 -45.06 -9.71 -14.44
CA TYR A 17 -44.65 -8.34 -14.17
C TYR A 17 -45.21 -7.86 -12.83
N TYR A 18 -44.36 -7.19 -12.05
CA TYR A 18 -44.72 -6.64 -10.73
C TYR A 18 -44.64 -5.10 -10.77
N PRO A 19 -45.76 -4.40 -11.04
CA PRO A 19 -45.82 -2.93 -11.02
C PRO A 19 -45.60 -2.34 -9.62
N ALA A 20 -45.23 -1.07 -9.56
CA ALA A 20 -44.99 -0.34 -8.32
C ALA A 20 -46.26 -0.15 -7.46
N GLU A 21 -47.44 -0.23 -8.07
CA GLU A 21 -48.74 -0.02 -7.40
C GLU A 21 -49.23 -1.23 -6.59
N GLY A 22 -48.46 -2.32 -6.55
CA GLY A 22 -48.81 -3.51 -5.76
C GLY A 22 -49.82 -4.40 -6.51
N GLY A 23 -49.29 -5.30 -7.34
CA GLY A 23 -50.05 -6.30 -8.06
C GLY A 23 -49.12 -7.23 -8.82
N GLN A 24 -49.65 -8.30 -9.39
CA GLN A 24 -48.93 -9.12 -10.36
C GLN A 24 -49.75 -9.18 -11.65
N ILE A 25 -49.11 -8.88 -12.77
CA ILE A 25 -49.71 -8.97 -14.11
C ILE A 25 -49.06 -10.17 -14.78
N VAL A 26 -49.87 -11.15 -15.18
CA VAL A 26 -49.41 -12.31 -15.94
C VAL A 26 -49.64 -12.03 -17.41
N ILE A 27 -48.56 -12.03 -18.17
CA ILE A 27 -48.55 -11.86 -19.62
C ILE A 27 -48.41 -13.25 -20.23
N THR A 28 -49.44 -13.67 -20.95
CA THR A 28 -49.53 -14.95 -21.67
C THR A 28 -49.41 -14.71 -23.18
N PRO A 29 -48.84 -15.66 -23.93
CA PRO A 29 -48.75 -15.52 -25.38
C PRO A 29 -50.14 -15.66 -26.02
N GLY A 30 -50.45 -14.81 -27.01
CA GLY A 30 -51.73 -14.84 -27.74
C GLY A 30 -52.85 -14.00 -27.11
N GLU A 31 -52.71 -13.53 -25.87
CA GLU A 31 -53.62 -12.55 -25.28
C GLU A 31 -53.15 -11.12 -25.61
N ASN A 32 -54.09 -10.24 -25.95
CA ASN A 32 -53.85 -8.81 -26.20
C ASN A 32 -52.76 -8.51 -27.27
N GLY A 33 -52.55 -9.41 -28.23
CA GLY A 33 -51.58 -9.24 -29.31
C GLY A 33 -50.12 -9.51 -28.92
N VAL A 34 -49.88 -10.08 -27.73
CA VAL A 34 -48.53 -10.45 -27.26
C VAL A 34 -48.06 -11.72 -27.98
N THR A 35 -46.89 -11.65 -28.61
CA THR A 35 -46.25 -12.78 -29.28
C THR A 35 -45.29 -13.52 -28.35
N GLU A 36 -44.92 -14.75 -28.70
CA GLU A 36 -43.90 -15.51 -27.97
C GLU A 36 -42.54 -14.78 -27.93
N ALA A 37 -42.22 -14.06 -29.01
CA ALA A 37 -41.02 -13.24 -29.11
C ALA A 37 -40.99 -12.10 -28.08
N ASP A 38 -42.15 -11.53 -27.73
CA ASP A 38 -42.26 -10.47 -26.72
C ASP A 38 -41.96 -11.01 -25.31
N ILE A 39 -42.42 -12.23 -25.02
CA ILE A 39 -42.15 -12.90 -23.73
C ILE A 39 -40.66 -13.27 -23.62
N GLU A 40 -40.07 -13.78 -24.70
CA GLU A 40 -38.64 -14.08 -24.75
C GLU A 40 -37.80 -12.80 -24.56
N LEU A 41 -38.18 -11.71 -25.23
CA LEU A 41 -37.52 -10.42 -25.10
C LEU A 41 -37.55 -9.93 -23.64
N LEU A 42 -38.70 -9.97 -22.97
CA LEU A 42 -38.82 -9.55 -21.57
C LEU A 42 -37.93 -10.38 -20.62
N HIS A 43 -37.88 -11.71 -20.79
CA HIS A 43 -36.97 -12.54 -20.00
C HIS A 43 -35.50 -12.26 -20.33
N SER A 44 -35.17 -11.90 -21.58
CA SER A 44 -33.79 -11.54 -21.98
C SER A 44 -33.31 -10.25 -21.32
N ILE A 45 -34.21 -9.26 -21.16
CA ILE A 45 -33.93 -7.99 -20.50
C ILE A 45 -33.65 -8.23 -19.01
N ASP A 46 -34.51 -8.99 -18.34
CA ASP A 46 -34.33 -9.36 -16.94
C ASP A 46 -33.02 -10.12 -16.72
N ASP A 47 -32.69 -11.08 -17.59
CA ASP A 47 -31.44 -11.83 -17.52
C ASP A 47 -30.21 -10.94 -17.66
N ASN A 48 -30.26 -9.97 -18.59
CA ASN A 48 -29.19 -9.00 -18.82
C ASN A 48 -28.96 -8.12 -17.59
N GLU A 49 -30.04 -7.68 -16.95
CA GLU A 49 -30.01 -6.87 -15.74
C GLU A 49 -29.45 -7.64 -14.54
N VAL A 50 -29.90 -8.88 -14.34
CA VAL A 50 -29.35 -9.79 -13.32
C VAL A 50 -27.83 -9.97 -13.52
N ASP A 51 -27.38 -10.19 -14.76
CA ASP A 51 -25.96 -10.36 -15.07
C ASP A 51 -25.15 -9.07 -14.87
N LYS A 52 -25.71 -7.91 -15.24
CA LYS A 52 -25.10 -6.59 -14.95
C LYS A 52 -24.93 -6.40 -13.45
N GLN A 53 -25.96 -6.68 -12.65
CA GLN A 53 -25.89 -6.53 -11.20
C GLN A 53 -24.87 -7.48 -10.58
N ARG A 54 -24.80 -8.74 -11.05
CA ARG A 54 -23.77 -9.69 -10.62
C ARG A 54 -22.37 -9.17 -10.95
N ARG A 55 -22.13 -8.69 -12.17
CA ARG A 55 -20.84 -8.09 -12.55
C ARG A 55 -20.50 -6.88 -11.71
N TYR A 56 -21.46 -6.03 -11.40
CA TYR A 56 -21.27 -4.89 -10.51
C TYR A 56 -20.85 -5.37 -9.12
N ASN A 57 -21.61 -6.29 -8.53
CA ASN A 57 -21.30 -6.86 -7.21
C ASN A 57 -19.92 -7.55 -7.17
N TYR A 58 -19.50 -8.23 -8.24
CA TYR A 58 -18.15 -8.80 -8.35
C TYR A 58 -17.05 -7.75 -8.53
N ARG A 59 -17.32 -6.65 -9.24
CA ARG A 59 -16.35 -5.55 -9.45
C ARG A 59 -16.21 -4.67 -8.22
N VAL A 60 -17.25 -4.59 -7.39
CA VAL A 60 -17.19 -3.90 -6.10
C VAL A 60 -16.34 -4.75 -5.16
N THR A 61 -15.06 -4.43 -5.07
CA THR A 61 -14.08 -5.11 -4.21
C THR A 61 -14.29 -4.82 -2.73
N THR A 62 -15.11 -3.83 -2.40
CA THR A 62 -15.28 -3.27 -1.07
C THR A 62 -16.76 -3.12 -0.74
N HIS A 63 -17.28 -4.02 0.09
CA HIS A 63 -18.62 -3.87 0.65
C HIS A 63 -18.54 -2.97 1.88
N LEU A 64 -19.19 -1.80 1.85
CA LEU A 64 -19.25 -0.87 2.98
C LEU A 64 -19.73 -1.55 4.27
N ASP A 65 -20.64 -2.52 4.12
CA ASP A 65 -21.21 -3.30 5.22
C ASP A 65 -20.26 -4.37 5.79
N ALA A 66 -19.18 -4.73 5.08
CA ALA A 66 -18.17 -5.67 5.57
C ALA A 66 -17.26 -5.06 6.66
N TYR A 67 -17.35 -3.75 6.90
CA TYR A 67 -16.66 -3.07 8.00
C TYR A 67 -17.42 -3.14 9.34
N LYS A 68 -18.61 -3.76 9.36
CA LYS A 68 -19.38 -3.98 10.59
C LYS A 68 -19.19 -5.41 11.09
N ASP A 69 -17.99 -5.73 11.59
CA ASP A 69 -17.83 -6.96 12.36
C ASP A 69 -18.50 -6.79 13.73
N LYS A 70 -19.45 -7.69 13.99
CA LYS A 70 -20.31 -7.70 15.18
C LYS A 70 -19.54 -8.15 16.42
N GLU A 71 -18.60 -7.35 16.94
CA GLU A 71 -18.21 -7.46 18.37
C GLU A 71 -17.27 -6.40 18.94
N ASN A 72 -16.73 -5.46 18.16
CA ASN A 72 -15.78 -4.47 18.69
C ASN A 72 -16.32 -3.05 18.53
N GLU A 73 -16.40 -2.29 19.63
CA GLU A 73 -16.85 -0.88 19.67
C GLU A 73 -15.89 0.12 18.99
N SER A 74 -14.82 -0.34 18.33
CA SER A 74 -13.79 0.50 17.71
C SER A 74 -13.52 0.18 16.24
N VAL A 75 -14.55 -0.15 15.46
CA VAL A 75 -14.41 -0.41 14.01
C VAL A 75 -14.39 0.86 13.15
N ASP A 76 -14.70 2.03 13.72
CA ASP A 76 -14.79 3.30 12.97
C ASP A 76 -13.42 3.75 12.40
N ASP A 77 -12.31 3.38 13.04
CA ASP A 77 -10.99 3.94 12.71
C ASP A 77 -10.11 3.04 11.82
N ARG A 78 -10.64 1.95 11.27
CA ARG A 78 -9.84 1.01 10.45
C ARG A 78 -10.37 0.76 9.05
N ASN A 79 -11.08 1.72 8.48
CA ASN A 79 -11.25 1.68 7.03
C ASN A 79 -9.89 2.01 6.37
N LYS A 80 -9.19 1.00 5.89
CA LYS A 80 -7.89 1.12 5.19
C LYS A 80 -7.87 2.14 4.04
N TYR A 81 -9.04 2.47 3.46
CA TYR A 81 -9.15 3.47 2.41
C TYR A 81 -9.40 4.89 2.92
N LEU A 82 -9.76 5.06 4.19
CA LEU A 82 -9.98 6.35 4.85
C LEU A 82 -8.95 6.66 5.94
N ALA A 83 -8.07 5.71 6.27
CA ALA A 83 -6.94 5.95 7.15
C ALA A 83 -5.99 6.94 6.49
N ASP A 84 -5.81 8.10 7.13
CA ASP A 84 -4.82 9.11 6.74
C ASP A 84 -3.82 9.28 7.88
N GLU A 85 -2.63 8.74 7.69
CA GLU A 85 -1.52 8.82 8.64
C GLU A 85 -0.54 9.96 8.28
N SER A 86 -0.82 10.74 7.22
CA SER A 86 0.12 11.76 6.71
C SER A 86 0.42 12.90 7.70
N LEU A 87 -0.50 13.16 8.63
CA LEU A 87 -0.40 14.21 9.64
C LEU A 87 -0.45 13.63 11.06
N ASN A 88 0.03 12.40 11.25
CA ASN A 88 0.06 11.80 12.57
C ASN A 88 1.07 12.57 13.45
N PRO A 89 0.61 13.28 14.50
CA PRO A 89 1.48 14.12 15.33
C PRO A 89 2.58 13.29 16.02
N GLU A 90 2.30 12.05 16.41
CA GLU A 90 3.30 11.16 17.02
C GLU A 90 4.46 10.90 16.07
N SER A 91 4.17 10.57 14.80
CA SER A 91 5.21 10.34 13.80
C SER A 91 6.06 11.60 13.54
N ILE A 92 5.43 12.77 13.48
CA ILE A 92 6.12 14.04 13.25
C ILE A 92 7.07 14.37 14.41
N TYR A 93 6.64 14.15 15.66
CA TYR A 93 7.49 14.39 16.82
C TYR A 93 8.66 13.41 16.88
N ILE A 94 8.43 12.13 16.58
CA ILE A 94 9.50 11.12 16.52
C ILE A 94 10.53 11.50 15.46
N GLU A 95 10.09 11.85 14.24
CA GLU A 95 10.98 12.25 13.16
C GLU A 95 11.81 13.49 13.54
N ALA A 96 11.17 14.50 14.17
CA ALA A 96 11.88 15.71 14.61
C ALA A 96 12.91 15.41 15.72
N GLU A 97 12.60 14.52 16.67
CA GLU A 97 13.53 14.07 17.70
C GLU A 97 14.72 13.32 17.08
N GLU A 98 14.46 12.37 16.18
CA GLU A 98 15.49 11.61 15.45
C GLU A 98 16.40 12.53 14.63
N GLU A 99 15.84 13.53 13.96
CA GLU A 99 16.61 14.54 13.22
C GLU A 99 17.51 15.36 14.14
N GLY A 100 17.01 15.75 15.33
CA GLY A 100 17.79 16.45 16.34
C GLY A 100 18.98 15.62 16.84
N GLU A 101 18.71 14.36 17.22
CA GLU A 101 19.76 13.42 17.63
C GLU A 101 20.79 13.18 16.53
N HIS A 102 20.34 13.06 15.27
CA HIS A 102 21.22 12.90 14.12
C HIS A 102 22.14 14.12 13.92
N GLN A 103 21.61 15.33 14.03
CA GLN A 103 22.38 16.57 13.93
C GLN A 103 23.43 16.66 15.04
N GLU A 104 23.08 16.31 16.27
CA GLU A 104 24.05 16.25 17.38
C GLU A 104 25.16 15.22 17.12
N MET A 105 24.80 14.03 16.61
CA MET A 105 25.77 13.00 16.26
C MET A 105 26.73 13.50 15.16
N LEU A 106 26.23 14.21 14.15
CA LEU A 106 27.05 14.83 13.12
C LEU A 106 27.98 15.89 13.71
N GLY A 107 27.50 16.74 14.62
CA GLY A 107 28.34 17.73 15.32
C GLY A 107 29.46 17.10 16.14
N LYS A 108 29.20 15.99 16.84
CA LYS A 108 30.23 15.21 17.54
C LYS A 108 31.24 14.62 16.55
N LEU A 109 30.77 14.14 15.39
CA LEU A 109 31.65 13.64 14.33
C LEU A 109 32.54 14.73 13.75
N THR A 110 32.02 15.94 13.48
CA THR A 110 32.82 17.03 12.92
C THR A 110 33.91 17.46 13.90
N GLN A 111 33.60 17.61 15.18
CA GLN A 111 34.60 17.87 16.23
C GLN A 111 35.64 16.76 16.31
N ALA A 112 35.21 15.49 16.21
CA ALA A 112 36.13 14.37 16.21
C ALA A 112 37.06 14.37 14.98
N MET A 113 36.55 14.80 13.83
CA MET A 113 37.32 14.93 12.59
C MET A 113 38.36 16.05 12.68
N GLU A 114 38.11 17.15 13.38
CA GLU A 114 39.10 18.21 13.57
C GLU A 114 40.38 17.71 14.26
N CYS A 115 40.25 16.76 15.18
CA CYS A 115 41.37 16.13 15.89
C CYS A 115 42.23 15.16 15.03
N LEU A 116 41.84 14.88 13.78
CA LEU A 116 42.61 14.00 12.88
C LEU A 116 43.64 14.78 12.07
N LEU A 117 44.79 14.14 11.83
CA LEU A 117 45.81 14.68 10.92
C LEU A 117 45.31 14.66 9.46
N PRO A 118 45.80 15.54 8.58
CA PRO A 118 45.41 15.60 7.17
C PRO A 118 45.50 14.25 6.45
N GLN A 119 46.61 13.53 6.63
CA GLN A 119 46.80 12.18 6.06
C GLN A 119 45.77 11.15 6.56
N GLN A 120 45.28 11.32 7.80
CA GLN A 120 44.25 10.44 8.35
C GLN A 120 42.86 10.75 7.76
N LYS A 121 42.58 12.03 7.49
CA LYS A 121 41.34 12.47 6.83
C LYS A 121 41.28 12.00 5.38
N GLU A 122 42.39 12.08 4.65
CA GLU A 122 42.47 11.58 3.28
C GLU A 122 42.22 10.07 3.22
N LEU A 123 42.86 9.30 4.10
CA LEU A 123 42.61 7.87 4.19
C LEU A 123 41.14 7.57 4.53
N PHE A 124 40.55 8.31 5.46
CA PHE A 124 39.13 8.17 5.79
C PHE A 124 38.22 8.47 4.60
N LYS A 125 38.52 9.53 3.83
CA LYS A 125 37.77 9.89 2.61
C LYS A 125 37.85 8.79 1.55
N LYS A 126 39.05 8.27 1.26
CA LYS A 126 39.23 7.19 0.27
C LYS A 126 38.46 5.92 0.63
N VAL A 127 38.36 5.60 1.91
CA VAL A 127 37.67 4.39 2.40
C VAL A 127 36.16 4.58 2.46
N TYR A 128 35.66 5.68 3.04
CA TYR A 128 34.23 5.84 3.31
C TYR A 128 33.46 6.61 2.23
N MET A 129 34.09 7.59 1.57
CA MET A 129 33.47 8.37 0.50
C MET A 129 33.69 7.69 -0.85
N ASP A 130 34.94 7.35 -1.18
CA ASP A 130 35.28 6.76 -2.48
C ASP A 130 35.06 5.23 -2.52
N LYS A 131 34.73 4.61 -1.37
CA LYS A 131 34.47 3.16 -1.22
C LYS A 131 35.56 2.25 -1.80
N ARG A 132 36.82 2.72 -1.81
CA ARG A 132 37.96 1.94 -2.31
C ARG A 132 38.33 0.82 -1.35
N SER A 133 38.87 -0.27 -1.89
CA SER A 133 39.35 -1.38 -1.07
C SER A 133 40.67 -1.04 -0.39
N ASN A 134 40.92 -1.65 0.78
CA ASN A 134 42.19 -1.44 1.50
C ASN A 134 43.40 -1.92 0.68
N THR A 135 43.23 -2.91 -0.20
CA THR A 135 44.29 -3.41 -1.09
C THR A 135 44.66 -2.41 -2.18
N ASP A 136 43.66 -1.71 -2.74
CA ASP A 136 43.91 -0.71 -3.79
C ASP A 136 44.62 0.52 -3.21
N ILE A 137 44.20 0.98 -2.02
CA ILE A 137 44.84 2.10 -1.33
C ILE A 137 46.28 1.71 -0.92
N ALA A 138 46.49 0.45 -0.53
CA ALA A 138 47.80 -0.07 -0.18
C ALA A 138 48.75 -0.08 -1.39
N ALA A 139 48.26 -0.50 -2.55
CA ALA A 139 49.02 -0.46 -3.80
C ALA A 139 49.34 1.00 -4.22
N GLU A 140 48.40 1.92 -4.08
CA GLU A 140 48.57 3.35 -4.41
C GLU A 140 49.62 4.03 -3.51
N GLU A 141 49.58 3.77 -2.21
CA GLU A 141 50.53 4.37 -1.24
C GLU A 141 51.87 3.62 -1.14
N GLY A 142 52.01 2.47 -1.82
CA GLY A 142 53.20 1.61 -1.72
C GLY A 142 53.38 0.96 -0.34
N VAL A 143 52.28 0.71 0.37
CA VAL A 143 52.24 0.21 1.75
C VAL A 143 51.59 -1.17 1.78
N THR A 144 51.83 -1.98 2.80
CA THR A 144 51.12 -3.26 2.97
C THR A 144 49.68 -3.05 3.44
N GLU A 145 48.75 -3.92 3.04
CA GLU A 145 47.35 -3.85 3.47
C GLU A 145 47.20 -3.84 5.00
N ALA A 146 48.04 -4.63 5.69
CA ALA A 146 48.08 -4.70 7.15
C ALA A 146 48.41 -3.34 7.79
N ALA A 147 49.26 -2.54 7.16
CA ALA A 147 49.59 -1.21 7.66
C ALA A 147 48.43 -0.22 7.47
N ILE A 148 47.65 -0.31 6.39
CA ILE A 148 46.41 0.47 6.23
C ILE A 148 45.38 0.08 7.31
N ARG A 149 45.16 -1.22 7.53
CA ARG A 149 44.28 -1.69 8.62
C ARG A 149 44.71 -1.14 9.99
N LYS A 150 46.02 -1.11 10.28
CA LYS A 150 46.56 -0.54 11.52
C LYS A 150 46.32 0.97 11.62
N ARG A 151 46.45 1.72 10.51
CA ARG A 151 46.14 3.16 10.47
C ARG A 151 44.66 3.43 10.71
N LEU A 152 43.76 2.67 10.06
CA LEU A 152 42.31 2.75 10.28
C LEU A 152 41.94 2.45 11.74
N LYS A 153 42.53 1.42 12.35
CA LYS A 153 42.33 1.11 13.78
C LYS A 153 42.69 2.31 14.67
N LYS A 154 43.78 3.03 14.37
CA LYS A 154 44.15 4.25 15.10
C LYS A 154 43.16 5.40 14.87
N ILE A 155 42.63 5.54 13.66
CA ILE A 155 41.60 6.54 13.33
C ILE A 155 40.34 6.29 14.14
N HIS A 156 39.82 5.05 14.15
CA HIS A 156 38.66 4.69 14.95
C HIS A 156 38.90 4.87 16.45
N ALA A 157 40.09 4.52 16.95
CA ALA A 157 40.45 4.74 18.35
C ALA A 157 40.46 6.23 18.73
N LYS A 158 40.88 7.12 17.81
CA LYS A 158 40.82 8.57 18.03
C LYS A 158 39.39 9.09 17.99
N LEU A 159 38.61 8.68 17.00
CA LEU A 159 37.22 9.05 16.86
C LEU A 159 36.42 8.69 18.12
N ARG A 160 36.57 7.45 18.60
CA ARG A 160 35.86 6.94 19.78
C ARG A 160 36.09 7.75 21.05
N LYS A 161 37.22 8.46 21.18
CA LYS A 161 37.48 9.33 22.35
C LYS A 161 36.55 10.53 22.43
N ASN A 162 36.01 10.99 21.30
CA ASN A 162 35.10 12.14 21.23
C ASN A 162 33.62 11.74 21.27
N PHE A 163 33.34 10.43 21.20
CA PHE A 163 32.01 9.84 21.35
C PHE A 163 31.82 9.12 22.69
N SER A 164 32.80 9.24 23.60
CA SER A 164 32.78 8.64 24.94
C SER A 164 32.47 9.67 26.01
#